data_AF-A0A6G0A161-F1
#
_entry.id   AF-A0A6G0A161-F1
#
_cell.length_a   1.000
_cell.length_b   1.000
_cell.length_c   1.000
_cell.angle_alpha   90.00
_cell.angle_beta   90.00
_cell.angle_gamma   90.00
#
_symmetry.space_group_name_H-M   'P 1'
#
loop_
_entity.id
_entity.type
_entity.pdbx_description
1 polymer ?
#
loop_
_entity_poly.entity_id
_entity_poly.type
_entity_poly.pdbx_seq_one_letter_code
_entity_poly.pdbx_strand_id
1 'polypeptide(L)'
;MENQPNPGQSHQGAPSHEAKPMSGMPHFDKKDIDDNKVIAALSYLGILVLIPLLVKKDSKFTQEHAKQGLVLFIAEIIGSVIAMVPIIGWLLAPFIGIAFLIVALVALIKCLMGEFWEIPLIGPYRKKINL
;
A
#
# COMPACT_ATOMS: atom_id res chain seq x y z
N MET A 1 -22.20 -53.38 24.33
CA MET A 1 -21.27 -52.27 24.60
C MET A 1 -21.29 -51.40 23.36
N GLU A 2 -22.22 -50.45 23.34
CA GLU A 2 -22.51 -49.61 22.19
C GLU A 2 -21.56 -48.41 22.17
N ASN A 3 -20.80 -48.26 21.10
CA ASN A 3 -19.78 -47.22 20.96
C ASN A 3 -20.48 -45.96 20.43
N GLN A 4 -20.75 -44.99 21.32
CA GLN A 4 -21.30 -43.69 20.92
C GLN A 4 -20.23 -42.83 20.23
N PRO A 5 -20.56 -42.09 19.15
CA PRO A 5 -19.65 -41.11 18.57
C PRO A 5 -19.54 -39.86 19.47
N ASN A 6 -18.30 -39.41 19.66
CA ASN A 6 -17.92 -38.22 20.41
C ASN A 6 -18.38 -36.91 19.72
N PRO A 7 -19.18 -36.04 20.36
CA PRO A 7 -19.71 -34.81 19.74
C PRO A 7 -18.73 -33.60 19.69
N GLY A 8 -17.42 -33.86 19.70
CA GLY A 8 -16.38 -32.83 19.88
C GLY A 8 -15.72 -32.25 18.63
N GLN A 9 -16.28 -32.40 17.42
CA GLN A 9 -15.67 -31.83 16.20
C GLN A 9 -16.45 -30.61 15.69
N SER A 10 -16.28 -29.48 16.37
CA SER A 10 -16.74 -28.17 15.90
C SER A 10 -15.72 -27.53 14.96
N HIS A 11 -16.13 -27.39 13.70
CA HIS A 11 -15.72 -26.38 12.72
C HIS A 11 -14.22 -26.21 12.43
N GLN A 12 -13.71 -27.04 11.51
CA GLN A 12 -12.61 -26.64 10.63
C GLN A 12 -13.04 -25.39 9.85
N GLY A 13 -12.35 -24.27 10.09
CA GLY A 13 -12.47 -23.06 9.28
C GLY A 13 -12.16 -23.40 7.83
N ALA A 14 -13.01 -22.93 6.92
CA ALA A 14 -12.85 -23.11 5.49
C ALA A 14 -11.45 -22.62 5.04
N PRO A 15 -10.81 -23.28 4.06
CA PRO A 15 -9.55 -22.79 3.51
C PRO A 15 -9.80 -21.40 2.92
N SER A 16 -9.20 -20.38 3.54
CA SER A 16 -9.06 -19.08 2.92
C SER A 16 -8.41 -19.31 1.56
N HIS A 17 -9.11 -18.96 0.49
CA HIS A 17 -8.60 -19.07 -0.88
C HIS A 17 -7.20 -18.43 -0.95
N GLU A 18 -6.16 -19.26 -0.88
CA GLU A 18 -4.78 -18.87 -1.14
C GLU A 18 -4.71 -18.51 -2.62
N ALA A 19 -4.95 -17.24 -2.92
CA ALA A 19 -4.56 -16.68 -4.19
C ALA A 19 -3.05 -16.92 -4.33
N LYS A 20 -2.67 -17.66 -5.37
CA LYS A 20 -1.28 -17.95 -5.73
C LYS A 20 -0.45 -16.66 -5.58
N PRO A 21 0.62 -16.63 -4.77
CA PRO A 21 1.40 -15.42 -4.58
C PRO A 21 1.95 -14.97 -5.93
N MET A 22 1.56 -13.78 -6.39
CA MET A 22 2.26 -13.12 -7.49
C MET A 22 3.69 -12.89 -7.02
N SER A 23 4.63 -13.64 -7.61
CA SER A 23 6.03 -13.70 -7.21
C SER A 23 6.62 -12.28 -7.14
N GLY A 24 7.02 -11.85 -5.95
CA GLY A 24 7.70 -10.56 -5.71
C GLY A 24 6.99 -9.58 -4.78
N MET A 25 5.78 -9.89 -4.32
CA MET A 25 5.07 -9.06 -3.33
C MET A 25 5.57 -9.39 -1.91
N PRO A 26 5.89 -8.38 -1.06
CA PRO A 26 6.32 -8.62 0.31
C PRO A 26 5.23 -9.35 1.11
N HIS A 27 5.65 -10.31 1.92
CA HIS A 27 4.79 -10.91 2.94
C HIS A 27 4.85 -10.10 4.23
N PHE A 28 3.69 -9.90 4.86
CA PHE A 28 3.50 -9.16 6.10
C PHE A 28 2.76 -10.01 7.12
N ASP A 29 3.17 -9.89 8.38
CA ASP A 29 2.50 -10.55 9.49
C ASP A 29 1.15 -9.87 9.77
N LYS A 30 0.11 -10.67 10.03
CA LYS A 30 -1.25 -10.16 10.29
C LYS A 30 -1.28 -9.15 11.44
N LYS A 31 -0.50 -9.38 12.50
CA LYS A 31 -0.39 -8.48 13.64
C LYS A 31 0.21 -7.12 13.25
N ASP A 32 1.25 -7.11 12.42
CA ASP A 32 1.88 -5.86 11.92
C ASP A 32 0.87 -5.03 11.12
N ILE A 33 0.09 -5.69 10.26
CA ILE A 33 -0.98 -5.06 9.49
C ILE A 33 -2.04 -4.45 10.41
N ASP A 34 -2.59 -5.24 11.34
CA ASP A 34 -3.68 -4.80 12.21
C ASP A 34 -3.25 -3.63 13.11
N ASP A 35 -2.03 -3.65 13.63
CA ASP A 35 -1.49 -2.60 14.51
C ASP A 35 -1.12 -1.31 13.77
N ASN A 36 -0.75 -1.39 12.47
CA ASN A 36 -0.10 -0.28 11.77
C ASN A 36 -0.78 0.21 10.49
N LYS A 37 -1.87 -0.42 10.00
CA LYS A 37 -2.48 -0.02 8.72
C LYS A 37 -2.95 1.44 8.63
N VAL A 38 -3.42 2.02 9.74
CA VAL A 38 -3.87 3.42 9.78
C VAL A 38 -2.70 4.39 9.61
N ILE A 39 -1.56 4.13 10.26
CA ILE A 39 -0.37 4.97 10.10
C ILE A 39 0.29 4.74 8.75
N ALA A 40 0.30 3.50 8.24
CA ALA A 40 0.79 3.19 6.90
C ALA A 40 0.00 3.93 5.80
N ALA A 41 -1.32 4.08 5.96
CA ALA A 41 -2.20 4.77 5.01
C ALA A 41 -1.81 6.25 4.78
N LEU A 42 -1.18 6.90 5.78
CA LEU A 42 -0.67 8.28 5.63
C LEU A 42 0.39 8.43 4.53
N SER A 43 1.00 7.31 4.11
CA SER A 43 1.97 7.27 3.00
C SER A 43 1.39 7.76 1.67
N TYR A 44 0.06 7.78 1.53
CA TYR A 44 -0.62 8.15 0.29
C TYR A 44 -1.33 9.50 0.37
N LEU A 45 -1.03 10.31 1.39
CA LEU A 45 -1.61 11.64 1.60
C LEU A 45 -0.55 12.73 1.41
N GLY A 46 0.21 12.65 0.31
CA GLY A 46 1.26 13.59 -0.04
C GLY A 46 2.38 13.65 1.01
N ILE A 47 2.68 14.86 1.51
CA ILE A 47 3.77 15.12 2.46
C ILE A 47 3.65 14.32 3.78
N LEU A 48 2.45 13.85 4.13
CA LEU A 48 2.24 13.05 5.35
C LEU A 48 2.99 11.72 5.32
N VAL A 49 3.50 11.28 4.18
CA VAL A 49 4.38 10.11 4.06
C VAL A 49 5.59 10.15 5.01
N LEU A 50 6.05 11.33 5.41
CA LEU A 50 7.15 11.46 6.36
C LEU A 50 6.80 10.88 7.75
N ILE A 51 5.52 10.82 8.13
CA ILE A 51 5.08 10.27 9.42
C ILE A 51 5.33 8.76 9.50
N PRO A 52 4.71 7.90 8.66
CA PRO A 52 4.97 6.45 8.71
C PRO A 52 6.44 6.13 8.47
N LEU A 53 7.11 6.89 7.59
CA LEU A 53 8.53 6.72 7.26
C LEU A 53 9.42 6.86 8.50
N LEU A 54 9.20 7.89 9.32
CA LEU A 54 10.08 8.23 10.44
C LEU A 54 9.66 7.57 11.76
N VAL A 55 8.36 7.36 11.98
CA VAL A 55 7.81 6.91 13.27
C VAL A 55 7.73 5.39 13.38
N LYS A 56 7.50 4.67 12.29
CA LYS A 56 7.22 3.21 12.30
C LYS A 56 8.28 2.42 11.55
N LYS A 57 9.52 2.51 12.02
CA LYS A 57 10.70 1.84 11.42
C LYS A 57 10.75 0.33 11.69
N ASP A 58 10.03 -0.12 12.71
CA ASP A 58 9.89 -1.51 13.14
C ASP A 58 8.80 -2.28 12.36
N SER A 59 7.89 -1.58 11.68
CA SER A 59 6.80 -2.18 10.91
C SER A 59 7.19 -2.35 9.45
N LYS A 60 7.32 -3.61 9.01
CA LYS A 60 7.60 -3.93 7.61
C LYS A 60 6.47 -3.49 6.70
N PHE A 61 5.21 -3.69 7.12
CA PHE A 61 4.04 -3.21 6.38
C PHE A 61 4.07 -1.70 6.18
N THR A 62 4.34 -0.96 7.25
CA THR A 62 4.40 0.51 7.19
C THR A 62 5.55 1.01 6.34
N GLN A 63 6.74 0.42 6.47
CA GLN A 63 7.91 0.83 5.70
C GLN A 63 7.74 0.58 4.20
N GLU A 64 7.13 -0.53 3.79
CA GLU A 64 6.86 -0.78 2.37
C GLU A 64 5.85 0.22 1.79
N HIS A 65 4.80 0.55 2.54
CA HIS A 65 3.85 1.61 2.17
C HIS A 65 4.51 2.99 2.13
N ALA A 66 5.38 3.31 3.10
CA ALA A 66 6.10 4.58 3.16
C ALA A 66 7.09 4.75 2.00
N LYS A 67 7.85 3.69 1.66
CA LYS A 67 8.74 3.67 0.48
C LYS A 67 7.96 3.96 -0.81
N GLN A 68 6.83 3.27 -1.02
CA GLN A 68 6.00 3.47 -2.20
C GLN A 68 5.36 4.87 -2.22
N GLY A 69 4.82 5.31 -1.09
CA GLY A 69 4.25 6.64 -0.91
C GLY A 69 5.26 7.75 -1.17
N LEU A 70 6.52 7.56 -0.78
CA LEU A 70 7.58 8.55 -0.97
C LEU A 70 7.90 8.71 -2.46
N VAL A 71 7.96 7.60 -3.20
CA VAL A 71 8.12 7.64 -4.66
C VAL A 71 6.93 8.33 -5.32
N LEU A 72 5.70 8.02 -4.89
CA LEU A 72 4.50 8.68 -5.40
C LEU A 72 4.53 10.19 -5.14
N PHE A 73 4.87 10.60 -3.92
CA PHE A 73 4.98 12.01 -3.56
C PHE A 73 6.07 12.74 -4.36
N ILE A 74 7.23 12.13 -4.57
CA ILE A 74 8.27 12.69 -5.45
C ILE A 74 7.75 12.82 -6.89
N ALA A 75 6.98 11.84 -7.39
CA ALA A 75 6.37 11.92 -8.72
C ALA A 75 5.33 13.05 -8.81
N GLU A 76 4.53 13.28 -7.77
CA GLU A 76 3.60 14.42 -7.67
C GLU A 76 4.33 15.76 -7.74
N ILE A 77 5.47 15.90 -7.03
CA ILE A 77 6.31 17.10 -7.09
C ILE A 77 6.81 17.33 -8.53
N ILE A 78 7.33 16.29 -9.19
CA ILE A 78 7.80 16.39 -10.59
C ILE A 78 6.64 16.77 -11.52
N GLY A 79 5.47 16.17 -11.35
CA GLY A 79 4.27 16.51 -12.11
C GLY A 79 3.85 17.98 -11.92
N SER A 80 3.98 18.52 -10.71
CA SER A 80 3.69 19.93 -10.42
C SER A 80 4.60 20.90 -11.17
N VAL A 81 5.86 20.53 -11.42
CA VAL A 81 6.81 21.34 -12.21
C VAL A 81 6.38 21.38 -13.68
N ILE A 82 5.91 20.25 -14.23
CA ILE A 82 5.39 20.20 -15.61
C ILE A 82 4.16 21.11 -15.76
N ALA A 83 3.30 21.17 -14.74
CA ALA A 83 2.12 22.02 -14.73
C ALA A 83 2.43 23.54 -14.76
N MET A 84 3.68 23.95 -14.51
CA MET A 84 4.10 25.36 -14.59
C MET A 84 4.35 25.85 -16.03
N VAL A 85 4.48 24.95 -17.01
CA VAL A 85 4.70 25.32 -18.41
C VAL A 85 3.42 25.95 -19.00
N PRO A 86 3.46 27.20 -19.51
CA PRO A 86 2.28 27.84 -20.08
C PRO A 86 1.69 27.04 -21.24
N ILE A 87 0.37 27.13 -21.41
CA ILE A 87 -0.42 26.45 -22.46
C ILE A 87 -0.43 24.93 -22.32
N ILE A 88 0.70 24.26 -22.55
CA ILE A 88 0.80 22.78 -22.54
C ILE A 88 0.67 22.23 -21.12
N GLY A 89 1.42 22.78 -20.17
CA GLY A 89 1.37 22.34 -18.78
C GLY A 89 -0.01 22.55 -18.17
N TRP A 90 -0.66 23.68 -18.45
CA TRP A 90 -2.03 23.96 -17.99
C TRP A 90 -3.07 23.00 -18.56
N LEU A 91 -2.94 22.64 -19.84
CA LEU A 91 -3.83 21.67 -20.48
C LEU A 91 -3.67 20.27 -19.86
N LEU A 92 -2.45 19.87 -19.53
CA LEU A 92 -2.15 18.54 -18.97
C LEU A 92 -2.37 18.44 -17.45
N ALA A 93 -2.20 19.55 -16.72
CA ALA A 93 -2.28 19.60 -15.26
C ALA A 93 -3.52 18.91 -14.65
N PRO A 94 -4.76 19.15 -15.10
CA PRO A 94 -5.92 18.48 -14.51
C PRO A 94 -5.89 16.97 -14.70
N PHE A 95 -5.42 16.48 -15.85
CA PHE A 95 -5.33 15.04 -16.11
C PHE A 95 -4.24 14.38 -15.27
N ILE A 96 -3.07 15.02 -15.13
CA ILE A 96 -1.98 14.55 -14.28
C ILE A 96 -2.44 14.51 -12.81
N GLY A 97 -3.09 15.57 -12.33
CA GLY A 97 -3.60 15.65 -10.96
C GLY A 97 -4.65 14.56 -10.66
N ILE A 98 -5.60 14.34 -11.57
CA ILE A 98 -6.61 13.28 -11.43
C ILE A 98 -5.95 11.90 -11.44
N ALA A 99 -4.96 11.66 -12.30
CA ALA A 99 -4.25 10.38 -12.36
C ALA A 99 -3.54 10.07 -11.02
N PHE A 100 -2.79 11.03 -10.46
CA PHE A 100 -2.16 10.85 -9.15
C PHE A 100 -3.18 10.63 -8.04
N LEU A 101 -4.27 11.41 -8.03
CA LEU A 101 -5.33 11.26 -7.04
C LEU A 101 -5.94 9.86 -7.06
N ILE A 102 -6.26 9.32 -8.25
CA ILE A 102 -6.80 7.97 -8.38
C ILE A 102 -5.81 6.93 -7.85
N VAL A 103 -4.54 7.03 -8.24
CA VAL A 103 -3.49 6.10 -7.79
C VAL A 103 -3.32 6.14 -6.27
N ALA A 104 -3.26 7.34 -5.68
CA ALA A 104 -3.16 7.53 -4.24
C ALA A 104 -4.36 6.92 -3.50
N LEU A 105 -5.59 7.16 -3.98
CA LEU A 105 -6.80 6.62 -3.37
C LEU A 105 -6.88 5.10 -3.45
N VAL A 106 -6.53 4.49 -4.60
CA VAL A 106 -6.51 3.02 -4.72
C VAL A 106 -5.48 2.43 -3.75
N ALA A 107 -4.28 2.99 -3.69
CA ALA A 107 -3.23 2.52 -2.79
C ALA A 107 -3.60 2.72 -1.31
N LEU A 108 -4.26 3.83 -0.97
CA LEU A 108 -4.80 4.14 0.36
C LEU A 108 -5.84 3.11 0.79
N ILE A 109 -6.86 2.86 -0.05
CA ILE A 109 -7.93 1.91 0.24
C ILE A 109 -7.36 0.50 0.41
N LYS A 110 -6.46 0.09 -0.49
CA LYS A 110 -5.78 -1.22 -0.40
C LYS A 110 -4.97 -1.36 0.88
N CYS A 111 -4.23 -0.32 1.27
CA CYS A 111 -3.50 -0.29 2.54
C CYS A 111 -4.41 -0.45 3.75
N LEU A 112 -5.56 0.25 3.76
CA LEU A 112 -6.54 0.13 4.84
C LEU A 112 -7.23 -1.25 4.88
N MET A 113 -7.30 -1.95 3.74
CA MET A 113 -7.70 -3.36 3.65
C MET A 113 -6.60 -4.34 4.10
N GLY A 114 -5.41 -3.85 4.44
CA GLY A 114 -4.26 -4.68 4.80
C GLY A 114 -3.52 -5.27 3.60
N GLU A 115 -3.78 -4.75 2.40
CA GLU A 115 -3.17 -5.20 1.16
C GLU A 115 -2.08 -4.25 0.69
N PHE A 116 -1.03 -4.82 0.09
CA PHE A 116 -0.02 -4.04 -0.60
C PHE A 116 -0.20 -4.14 -2.12
N TRP A 117 -0.74 -3.09 -2.71
CA TRP A 117 -0.82 -2.96 -4.17
C TRP A 117 0.43 -2.25 -4.70
N GLU A 118 1.26 -2.97 -5.46
CA GLU A 118 2.43 -2.37 -6.11
C GLU A 118 1.97 -1.47 -7.27
N ILE A 119 2.15 -0.16 -7.12
CA ILE A 119 1.70 0.81 -8.13
C ILE A 119 2.49 0.57 -9.42
N PRO A 120 1.81 0.31 -10.55
CA PRO A 120 2.46 0.15 -11.85
C PRO A 120 3.33 1.37 -12.17
N LEU A 121 4.42 1.17 -12.90
CA LEU A 121 5.42 2.19 -13.25
C LEU A 121 6.34 2.67 -12.11
N ILE A 122 5.89 2.68 -10.85
CA ILE A 122 6.73 3.16 -9.73
C ILE A 122 7.29 2.08 -8.80
N GLY A 123 6.72 0.87 -8.82
CA GLY A 123 7.16 -0.29 -8.03
C GLY A 123 8.68 -0.56 -8.05
N PRO A 124 9.37 -0.49 -9.21
CA PRO A 124 10.82 -0.70 -9.27
C PRO A 124 11.67 0.31 -8.49
N TYR A 125 11.18 1.55 -8.31
CA TYR A 125 11.93 2.58 -7.59
C TYR A 125 11.85 2.40 -6.07
N ARG A 126 10.72 1.89 -5.56
CA ARG A 126 10.58 1.63 -4.12
C ARG A 126 11.63 0.64 -3.62
N LYS A 127 11.94 -0.38 -4.43
CA LYS A 127 12.92 -1.45 -4.10
C LYS A 127 14.36 -0.93 -3.99
N LYS A 128 14.63 0.28 -4.48
CA LYS A 128 15.94 0.94 -4.39
C LYS A 128 16.10 1.75 -3.09
N ILE A 129 15.03 1.95 -2.32
CA ILE A 129 15.07 2.71 -1.07
C ILE A 129 15.46 1.76 0.07
N ASN A 130 16.68 1.92 0.57
CA ASN A 130 17.19 1.17 1.72
C ASN A 130 16.82 1.92 3.01
N LEU A 131 15.73 1.46 3.64
CA LEU A 131 15.28 1.86 4.99
C LEU A 131 14.98 0.60 5.78
#